data_AF-A0A5P9IQ10-F1
#
_entry.id   AF-A0A5P9IQ10-F1
#
_cell.length_a   1.000
_cell.length_b   1.000
_cell.length_c   1.000
_cell.angle_alpha   90.00
_cell.angle_beta   90.00
_cell.angle_gamma   90.00
#
_symmetry.space_group_name_H-M   'P 1'
#
loop_
_entity.id
_entity.type
_entity.pdbx_description
1 polymer ?
#
loop_
_entity_poly.entity_id
_entity_poly.type
_entity_poly.pdbx_seq_one_letter_code
_entity_poly.pdbx_strand_id
1 'polypeptide(L)'
;MTQSSHPPTEPLARIFAYRAIDLRDRFLQPLESFREALECLQSDRSYMAAMSGEIIAYLRGGYSLTIPDRFFIRLSGDIDATLVSSEENDTVCAKVEAWLRETLIRRGVDTTEAVPVGERPYSLDQLLAKCDLQAPHPDELKAWQDMPDVGREILDAPSEIDIWQAAERLLESREGAERWMTSPEIALRGRTPADVMIEEPQRVYDLIMRLEYGVYT
;
A
#
# COMPACT_ATOMS: atom_id res chain seq x y z
N MET A 1 14.01 41.68 -20.06
CA MET A 1 14.11 40.24 -20.41
C MET A 1 15.19 39.64 -19.53
N THR A 2 14.83 39.16 -18.36
CA THR A 2 15.76 38.55 -17.40
C THR A 2 15.48 37.06 -17.37
N GLN A 3 16.31 36.28 -18.05
CA GLN A 3 16.33 34.83 -17.90
C GLN A 3 16.78 34.51 -16.48
N SER A 4 15.85 34.01 -15.66
CA SER A 4 16.14 33.38 -14.38
C SER A 4 16.83 32.05 -14.66
N SER A 5 18.17 32.08 -14.74
CA SER A 5 19.01 30.89 -14.80
C SER A 5 19.01 30.21 -13.43
N HIS A 6 18.01 29.36 -13.18
CA HIS A 6 18.09 28.36 -12.12
C HIS A 6 19.30 27.45 -12.40
N PRO A 7 20.11 27.09 -11.39
CA PRO A 7 21.16 26.11 -11.58
C PRO A 7 20.54 24.82 -12.14
N PRO A 8 21.24 24.06 -13.01
CA PRO A 8 20.73 22.79 -13.48
C PRO A 8 20.51 21.91 -12.26
N THR A 9 19.24 21.75 -11.88
CA THR A 9 18.85 20.90 -10.77
C THR A 9 19.27 19.50 -11.17
N GLU A 10 20.03 18.82 -10.30
CA GLU A 10 20.48 17.46 -10.53
C GLU A 10 19.28 16.62 -11.03
N PRO A 11 19.34 16.01 -12.23
CA PRO A 11 18.15 15.40 -12.84
C PRO A 11 17.50 14.35 -11.92
N LEU A 12 18.32 13.59 -11.19
CA LEU A 12 17.85 12.55 -10.25
C LEU A 12 17.06 13.11 -9.07
N ALA A 13 17.27 14.38 -8.66
CA ALA A 13 16.51 15.01 -7.58
C ALA A 13 15.00 15.16 -7.90
N ARG A 14 14.62 14.93 -9.17
CA ARG A 14 13.22 14.88 -9.61
C ARG A 14 12.51 13.59 -9.18
N ILE A 15 13.27 12.53 -8.92
CA ILE A 15 12.76 11.25 -8.41
C ILE A 15 12.63 11.36 -6.90
N PHE A 16 11.48 10.99 -6.36
CA PHE A 16 11.23 11.08 -4.91
C PHE A 16 10.92 9.73 -4.26
N ALA A 17 10.65 8.69 -5.05
CA ALA A 17 10.35 7.36 -4.56
C ALA A 17 10.54 6.31 -5.67
N TYR A 18 10.73 5.08 -5.25
CA TYR A 18 10.75 3.89 -6.10
C TYR A 18 9.69 2.89 -5.63
N ARG A 19 9.31 1.99 -6.54
CA ARG A 19 8.46 0.83 -6.27
C ARG A 19 9.07 -0.38 -6.95
N ALA A 20 9.22 -1.46 -6.22
CA ALA A 20 9.47 -2.78 -6.76
C ALA A 20 8.14 -3.53 -6.91
N ILE A 21 7.98 -4.28 -7.99
CA ILE A 21 6.81 -5.12 -8.27
C ILE A 21 7.35 -6.50 -8.62
N ASP A 22 6.88 -7.53 -7.92
CA ASP A 22 6.97 -8.92 -8.36
C ASP A 22 5.57 -9.41 -8.78
N LEU A 23 5.43 -10.67 -9.17
CA LEU A 23 4.16 -11.23 -9.63
C LEU A 23 3.02 -11.12 -8.60
N ARG A 24 3.32 -10.88 -7.31
CA ARG A 24 2.32 -10.76 -6.23
C ARG A 24 2.20 -9.35 -5.66
N ASP A 25 3.08 -8.43 -6.04
CA ASP A 25 3.07 -7.02 -5.64
C ASP A 25 3.01 -6.82 -4.11
N ARG A 26 3.87 -7.51 -3.36
CA ARG A 26 3.80 -7.58 -1.89
C ARG A 26 4.82 -6.73 -1.13
N PHE A 27 5.65 -5.96 -1.83
CA PHE A 27 6.68 -5.16 -1.19
C PHE A 27 6.08 -3.92 -0.50
N LEU A 28 6.65 -3.54 0.64
CA LEU A 28 6.29 -2.30 1.33
C LEU A 28 6.78 -1.11 0.50
N GLN A 29 5.95 -0.08 0.39
CA GLN A 29 6.16 1.08 -0.47
C GLN A 29 5.86 2.38 0.31
N PRO A 30 6.43 3.53 -0.09
CA PRO A 30 7.44 3.71 -1.14
C PRO A 30 8.85 3.32 -0.70
N LEU A 31 9.72 2.99 -1.65
CA LEU A 31 11.16 2.76 -1.43
C LEU A 31 11.95 4.04 -1.72
N GLU A 32 13.03 4.28 -0.98
CA GLU A 32 13.78 5.54 -1.07
C GLU A 32 14.80 5.54 -2.20
N SER A 33 15.30 4.35 -2.57
CA SER A 33 16.32 4.21 -3.60
C SER A 33 16.05 3.07 -4.59
N PHE A 34 16.68 3.17 -5.76
CA PHE A 34 16.71 2.07 -6.73
C PHE A 34 17.32 0.81 -6.14
N ARG A 35 18.36 0.95 -5.29
CA ARG A 35 19.01 -0.18 -4.63
C ARG A 35 18.05 -0.97 -3.76
N GLU A 36 17.29 -0.29 -2.91
CA GLU A 36 16.28 -0.94 -2.05
C GLU A 36 15.23 -1.68 -2.89
N ALA A 37 14.82 -1.10 -4.02
CA ALA A 37 13.91 -1.75 -4.95
C ALA A 37 14.50 -3.02 -5.58
N LEU A 38 15.77 -2.96 -5.98
CA LEU A 38 16.48 -4.13 -6.50
C LEU A 38 16.64 -5.22 -5.44
N GLU A 39 17.01 -4.84 -4.21
CA GLU A 39 17.17 -5.77 -3.09
C GLU A 39 15.83 -6.40 -2.67
N CYS A 40 14.71 -5.68 -2.81
CA CYS A 40 13.38 -6.27 -2.65
C CYS A 40 13.15 -7.41 -3.65
N LEU A 41 13.43 -7.19 -4.94
CA LEU A 41 13.31 -8.22 -5.97
C LEU A 41 14.28 -9.39 -5.76
N GLN A 42 15.45 -9.15 -5.17
CA GLN A 42 16.46 -10.19 -4.87
C GLN A 42 16.19 -10.93 -3.55
N SER A 43 15.26 -10.44 -2.72
CA SER A 43 14.97 -11.04 -1.42
C SER A 43 14.22 -12.37 -1.54
N ASP A 44 14.31 -13.19 -0.50
CA ASP A 44 13.56 -14.45 -0.37
C ASP A 44 12.03 -14.25 -0.34
N ARG A 45 11.57 -13.02 -0.12
CA ARG A 45 10.14 -12.67 -0.12
C ARG A 45 9.58 -12.47 -1.53
N SER A 46 10.47 -12.28 -2.52
CA SER A 46 10.10 -12.09 -3.91
C SER A 46 9.48 -13.36 -4.50
N TYR A 47 8.51 -13.19 -5.40
CA TYR A 47 7.83 -14.27 -6.08
C TYR A 47 7.93 -14.10 -7.59
N MET A 48 8.71 -14.98 -8.23
CA MET A 48 8.95 -14.97 -9.68
C MET A 48 9.46 -13.63 -10.22
N ALA A 49 10.27 -12.92 -9.43
CA ALA A 49 10.81 -11.61 -9.81
C ALA A 49 11.75 -11.67 -11.02
N ALA A 50 12.36 -12.83 -11.32
CA ALA A 50 13.15 -12.99 -12.54
C ALA A 50 12.30 -13.05 -13.83
N MET A 51 11.00 -13.36 -13.75
CA MET A 51 10.11 -13.40 -14.91
C MET A 51 9.23 -12.16 -15.06
N SER A 52 8.98 -11.44 -13.97
CA SER A 52 7.97 -10.36 -13.90
C SER A 52 8.39 -9.17 -13.05
N GLY A 53 9.65 -9.14 -12.61
CA GLY A 53 10.16 -8.08 -11.75
C GLY A 53 10.19 -6.75 -12.48
N GLU A 54 9.53 -5.75 -11.90
CA GLU A 54 9.55 -4.37 -12.40
C GLU A 54 10.01 -3.42 -11.29
N ILE A 55 10.71 -2.36 -11.69
CA ILE A 55 11.03 -1.25 -10.81
C ILE A 55 10.55 0.05 -11.45
N ILE A 56 9.76 0.82 -10.72
CA ILE A 56 9.20 2.10 -11.16
C ILE A 56 9.82 3.22 -10.33
N ALA A 57 10.32 4.25 -11.00
CA ALA A 57 10.73 5.51 -10.38
C ALA A 57 9.58 6.53 -10.47
N TYR A 58 9.17 7.09 -9.34
CA TYR A 58 8.16 8.15 -9.27
C TYR A 58 8.82 9.53 -9.27
N LEU A 59 8.33 10.38 -10.17
CA LEU A 59 8.80 11.75 -10.33
C LEU A 59 7.78 12.71 -9.73
N ARG A 60 8.27 13.87 -9.28
CA ARG A 60 7.40 15.00 -8.91
C ARG A 60 6.47 15.34 -10.09
N GLY A 61 5.30 15.92 -9.81
CA GLY A 61 4.32 16.25 -10.85
C GLY A 61 3.48 15.06 -11.37
N GLY A 62 3.55 13.89 -10.74
CA GLY A 62 2.66 12.75 -11.04
C GLY A 62 3.14 11.87 -12.20
N TYR A 63 4.38 12.03 -12.65
CA TYR A 63 4.98 11.20 -13.69
C TYR A 63 5.66 9.98 -13.09
N SER A 64 5.78 8.91 -13.88
CA SER A 64 6.56 7.73 -13.53
C SER A 64 7.44 7.27 -14.71
N LEU A 65 8.51 6.55 -14.37
CA LEU A 65 9.40 5.89 -15.32
C LEU A 65 9.59 4.45 -14.89
N THR A 66 9.20 3.50 -15.73
CA THR A 66 9.56 2.09 -15.56
C THR A 66 11.02 1.91 -15.97
N ILE A 67 11.82 1.35 -15.07
CA ILE A 67 13.23 1.06 -15.30
C ILE A 67 13.32 -0.22 -16.14
N PRO A 68 14.07 -0.21 -17.25
CA PRO A 68 14.21 -1.40 -18.10
C PRO A 68 14.73 -2.62 -17.34
N ASP A 69 13.97 -3.70 -17.39
CA ASP A 69 14.27 -5.00 -16.81
C ASP A 69 15.66 -5.54 -17.18
N ARG A 70 16.13 -5.32 -18.41
CA ARG A 70 17.45 -5.72 -18.91
C ARG A 70 18.65 -5.23 -18.07
N PHE A 71 18.44 -4.27 -17.18
CA PHE A 71 19.48 -3.86 -16.23
C PHE A 71 19.68 -4.88 -15.10
N PHE A 72 18.61 -5.55 -14.67
CA PHE A 72 18.61 -6.43 -13.50
C PHE A 72 18.07 -7.85 -13.76
N ILE A 73 17.52 -8.13 -14.94
CA ILE A 73 17.10 -9.46 -15.40
C ILE A 73 17.97 -9.89 -16.59
N ARG A 74 18.53 -11.09 -16.50
CA ARG A 74 19.32 -11.76 -17.54
C ARG A 74 18.50 -12.88 -18.15
N LEU A 75 18.35 -12.85 -19.48
CA LEU A 75 17.73 -13.94 -20.22
C LEU A 75 18.81 -14.98 -20.57
N SER A 76 18.59 -16.22 -20.17
CA SER A 76 19.46 -17.38 -20.44
C SER A 76 18.80 -18.38 -21.40
N GLY A 77 17.93 -17.89 -22.29
CA GLY A 77 17.20 -18.68 -23.29
C GLY A 77 15.81 -18.11 -23.56
N ASP A 78 14.95 -18.87 -24.23
CA ASP A 78 13.57 -18.44 -24.57
C ASP A 78 12.64 -18.38 -23.35
N ILE A 79 12.97 -19.10 -22.27
CA ILE A 79 12.09 -19.28 -21.08
C ILE A 79 12.84 -19.10 -19.76
N ASP A 80 14.17 -19.05 -19.79
CA ASP A 80 14.99 -18.98 -18.57
C ASP A 80 15.44 -17.55 -18.34
N ALA A 81 15.06 -16.99 -17.19
CA ALA A 81 15.37 -15.64 -16.79
C ALA A 81 15.85 -15.66 -15.34
N THR A 82 16.94 -14.93 -15.08
CA THR A 82 17.55 -14.84 -13.75
C THR A 82 17.73 -13.39 -13.36
N LEU A 83 17.51 -13.09 -12.07
CA LEU A 83 17.92 -11.80 -11.52
C LEU A 83 19.44 -11.75 -11.40
N VAL A 84 20.00 -10.57 -11.61
CA VAL A 84 21.39 -10.26 -11.27
C VAL A 84 21.65 -10.57 -9.80
N SER A 85 22.86 -11.04 -9.50
CA SER A 85 23.26 -11.29 -8.10
C SER A 85 23.46 -9.99 -7.34
N SER A 86 23.41 -10.05 -6.00
CA SER A 86 23.67 -8.87 -5.16
C SER A 86 25.07 -8.29 -5.34
N GLU A 87 26.03 -9.10 -5.80
CA GLU A 87 27.40 -8.65 -6.14
C GLU A 87 27.43 -7.71 -7.35
N GLU A 88 26.46 -7.81 -8.26
CA GLU A 88 26.33 -6.92 -9.42
C GLU A 88 25.63 -5.59 -9.10
N ASN A 89 25.06 -5.42 -7.90
CA ASN A 89 24.18 -4.29 -7.56
C ASN A 89 24.83 -2.93 -7.80
N ASP A 90 26.10 -2.75 -7.46
CA ASP A 90 26.82 -1.49 -7.67
C ASP A 90 26.90 -1.12 -9.15
N THR A 91 27.20 -2.12 -9.99
CA THR A 91 27.30 -1.93 -11.45
C THR A 91 25.93 -1.65 -12.05
N VAL A 92 24.88 -2.33 -11.57
CA VAL A 92 23.52 -2.14 -12.04
C VAL A 92 22.99 -0.76 -11.63
N CYS A 93 23.20 -0.35 -10.38
CA CYS A 93 22.85 0.99 -9.88
C CYS A 93 23.49 2.08 -10.74
N ALA A 94 24.80 2.00 -11.00
CA ALA A 94 25.50 2.99 -11.82
C ALA A 94 24.94 3.08 -13.25
N LYS A 95 24.61 1.94 -13.87
CA LYS A 95 24.00 1.91 -15.21
C LYS A 95 22.61 2.51 -15.23
N VAL A 96 21.79 2.19 -14.24
CA VAL A 96 20.42 2.71 -14.11
C VAL A 96 20.44 4.21 -13.83
N GLU A 97 21.31 4.69 -12.96
CA GLU A 97 21.46 6.13 -12.70
C GLU A 97 21.88 6.89 -13.97
N ALA A 98 22.84 6.37 -14.73
CA ALA A 98 23.25 6.98 -16.00
C ALA A 98 22.08 7.03 -16.99
N TRP A 99 21.32 5.94 -17.13
CA TRP A 99 20.12 5.87 -17.97
C TRP A 99 19.02 6.83 -17.49
N LEU A 100 18.78 6.94 -16.19
CA LEU A 100 17.81 7.87 -15.60
C LEU A 100 18.21 9.31 -15.90
N ARG A 101 19.48 9.69 -15.68
CA ARG A 101 19.98 11.04 -16.00
C ARG A 101 19.73 11.39 -17.47
N GLU A 102 20.11 10.50 -18.38
CA GLU A 102 19.90 10.70 -19.82
C GLU A 102 18.41 10.82 -20.17
N THR A 103 17.58 9.92 -19.63
CA THR A 103 16.13 9.88 -19.90
C THR A 103 15.42 11.13 -19.40
N LEU A 104 15.79 11.61 -18.22
CA LEU A 104 15.24 12.82 -17.60
C LEU A 104 15.66 14.09 -18.35
N ILE A 105 16.91 14.16 -18.81
CA ILE A 105 17.39 15.28 -19.65
C ILE A 105 16.65 15.29 -20.98
N ARG A 106 16.55 14.14 -21.66
CA ARG A 106 15.92 14.03 -22.98
C ARG A 106 14.44 14.37 -22.96
N ARG A 107 13.72 14.01 -21.89
CA ARG A 107 12.30 14.33 -21.77
C ARG A 107 12.05 15.81 -21.62
N GLY A 108 13.00 16.61 -21.12
CA GLY A 108 12.87 18.08 -21.04
C GLY A 108 11.68 18.59 -20.21
N VAL A 109 10.84 17.71 -19.66
CA VAL A 109 9.71 18.05 -18.80
C VAL A 109 10.28 18.53 -17.48
N ASP A 110 10.06 19.79 -17.14
CA ASP A 110 10.26 20.24 -15.77
C ASP A 110 9.15 19.68 -14.90
N THR A 111 9.40 18.49 -14.35
CA THR A 111 8.46 17.80 -13.47
C THR A 111 8.41 18.40 -12.07
N THR A 112 9.23 19.42 -11.78
CA THR A 112 9.23 20.12 -10.48
C THR A 112 8.20 21.23 -10.43
N GLU A 113 7.79 21.77 -11.58
CA GLU A 113 6.64 22.67 -11.67
C GLU A 113 5.34 21.86 -11.75
N ALA A 114 4.42 22.13 -10.83
CA ALA A 114 3.07 21.61 -10.95
C ALA A 114 2.45 22.13 -12.25
N VAL A 115 1.76 21.26 -13.01
CA VAL A 115 1.02 21.69 -14.22
C VAL A 115 0.15 22.91 -13.84
N PRO A 116 0.37 24.07 -14.48
CA PRO A 116 -0.37 25.29 -14.19
C PRO A 116 -1.86 25.01 -14.28
N VAL A 117 -2.66 25.63 -13.40
CA VAL A 117 -4.12 25.40 -13.37
C VAL A 117 -4.77 25.64 -14.74
N GLY A 118 -4.23 26.57 -15.55
CA GLY A 118 -4.72 26.86 -16.90
C GLY A 118 -4.39 25.80 -17.97
N GLU A 119 -3.43 24.90 -17.72
CA GLU A 119 -3.08 23.79 -18.61
C GLU A 119 -3.75 22.47 -18.22
N ARG A 120 -4.36 22.42 -17.03
CA ARG A 120 -5.12 21.24 -16.60
C ARG A 120 -6.41 21.17 -17.42
N PRO A 121 -6.68 20.04 -18.09
CA PRO A 121 -7.85 19.93 -18.96
C PRO A 121 -9.18 20.03 -18.18
N TYR A 122 -9.15 19.73 -16.87
CA TYR A 122 -10.31 19.84 -15.98
C TYR A 122 -9.89 20.32 -14.59
N SER A 123 -10.73 21.13 -13.94
CA SER A 123 -10.67 21.39 -12.50
C SER A 123 -11.36 20.27 -11.71
N LEU A 124 -11.09 20.18 -10.40
CA LEU A 124 -11.79 19.24 -9.51
C LEU A 124 -13.31 19.43 -9.59
N ASP A 125 -13.78 20.67 -9.52
CA ASP A 125 -15.22 20.98 -9.63
C ASP A 125 -15.81 20.52 -10.96
N GLN A 126 -15.06 20.65 -12.07
CA GLN A 126 -15.50 20.15 -13.38
C GLN A 126 -15.54 18.63 -13.46
N LEU A 127 -14.65 17.92 -12.76
CA LEU A 127 -14.68 16.46 -12.68
C LEU A 127 -15.84 15.99 -11.81
N LEU A 128 -16.06 16.63 -10.66
CA LEU A 128 -17.17 16.34 -9.76
C LEU A 128 -18.53 16.62 -10.43
N ALA A 129 -18.64 17.70 -11.21
CA ALA A 129 -19.85 18.00 -11.97
C ALA A 129 -20.16 16.96 -13.06
N LYS A 130 -19.16 16.18 -13.51
CA LYS A 130 -19.35 15.07 -14.45
C LYS A 130 -19.71 13.75 -13.76
N CYS A 131 -19.55 13.66 -12.45
CA CYS A 131 -19.97 12.49 -11.69
C CYS A 131 -21.50 12.49 -11.58
N ASP A 132 -22.14 11.42 -12.03
CA ASP A 132 -23.56 11.20 -11.78
C ASP A 132 -23.74 10.67 -10.36
N LEU A 133 -24.22 11.54 -9.46
CA LEU A 133 -24.52 11.19 -8.06
C LEU A 133 -25.70 10.21 -7.93
N GLN A 134 -26.50 10.06 -8.99
CA GLN A 134 -27.59 9.10 -9.07
C GLN A 134 -27.21 7.86 -9.89
N ALA A 135 -25.93 7.72 -10.26
CA ALA A 135 -25.46 6.52 -10.93
C ALA A 135 -25.84 5.30 -10.08
N PRO A 136 -26.57 4.33 -10.67
CA PRO A 136 -26.97 3.15 -9.94
C PRO A 136 -25.70 2.44 -9.48
N HIS A 137 -25.64 2.15 -8.18
CA HIS A 137 -24.53 1.38 -7.64
C HIS A 137 -24.55 0.00 -8.30
N PRO A 138 -23.48 -0.41 -9.01
CA PRO A 138 -23.49 -1.69 -9.71
C PRO A 138 -23.75 -2.84 -8.74
N ASP A 139 -24.59 -3.78 -9.15
CA ASP A 139 -24.95 -4.93 -8.32
C ASP A 139 -23.71 -5.73 -7.89
N GLU A 140 -22.70 -5.78 -8.75
CA GLU A 140 -21.39 -6.37 -8.43
C GLU A 140 -20.71 -5.61 -7.27
N LEU A 141 -20.56 -4.29 -7.36
CA LEU A 141 -19.95 -3.48 -6.30
C LEU A 141 -20.72 -3.58 -4.98
N LYS A 142 -22.05 -3.71 -5.05
CA LYS A 142 -22.89 -3.95 -3.88
C LYS A 142 -22.63 -5.34 -3.29
N ALA A 143 -22.56 -6.37 -4.12
CA ALA A 143 -22.19 -7.72 -3.68
C ALA A 143 -20.79 -7.73 -3.02
N TRP A 144 -19.81 -7.03 -3.59
CA TRP A 144 -18.47 -6.89 -3.00
C TRP A 144 -18.46 -6.14 -1.65
N GLN A 145 -19.29 -5.11 -1.48
CA GLN A 145 -19.44 -4.40 -0.19
C GLN A 145 -20.18 -5.22 0.86
N ASP A 146 -21.13 -6.04 0.42
CA ASP A 146 -21.91 -6.94 1.27
C ASP A 146 -21.19 -8.28 1.54
N MET A 147 -20.04 -8.52 0.88
CA MET A 147 -19.24 -9.72 1.13
C MET A 147 -18.65 -9.65 2.56
N PRO A 148 -18.70 -10.76 3.31
CA PRO A 148 -18.04 -10.84 4.61
C PRO A 148 -16.52 -10.65 4.45
N ASP A 149 -15.88 -10.04 5.44
CA ASP A 149 -14.42 -9.89 5.51
C ASP A 149 -13.74 -11.25 5.29
N VAL A 150 -13.13 -11.45 4.12
CA VAL A 150 -12.36 -12.66 3.80
C VAL A 150 -10.94 -12.56 4.37
N GLY A 151 -10.33 -13.71 4.72
CA GLY A 151 -8.97 -13.75 5.27
C GLY A 151 -8.88 -13.51 6.78
N ARG A 152 -10.01 -13.40 7.48
CA ARG A 152 -10.12 -13.51 8.95
C ARG A 152 -10.73 -14.85 9.37
N GLU A 153 -10.50 -15.90 8.59
CA GLU A 153 -10.98 -17.23 8.93
C GLU A 153 -10.24 -17.71 10.17
N ILE A 154 -10.94 -17.65 11.30
CA ILE A 154 -10.44 -18.10 12.57
C ILE A 154 -10.70 -19.60 12.61
N LEU A 155 -9.62 -20.38 12.49
CA LEU A 155 -9.65 -21.84 12.43
C LEU A 155 -10.33 -22.44 13.68
N ASP A 156 -10.22 -21.75 14.82
CA ASP A 156 -10.87 -22.08 16.08
C ASP A 156 -11.48 -20.83 16.72
N ALA A 157 -12.81 -20.76 16.79
CA ALA A 157 -13.50 -19.63 17.43
C ALA A 157 -13.02 -19.44 18.88
N PRO A 158 -12.81 -18.19 19.35
CA PRO A 158 -12.36 -17.92 20.70
C PRO A 158 -13.35 -18.49 21.70
N SER A 159 -12.83 -19.22 22.68
CA SER A 159 -13.66 -19.75 23.75
C SER A 159 -14.13 -18.62 24.66
N GLU A 160 -15.18 -18.89 25.44
CA GLU A 160 -15.64 -17.97 26.49
C GLU A 160 -14.49 -17.55 27.42
N ILE A 161 -13.60 -18.49 27.76
CA ILE A 161 -12.43 -18.23 28.61
C ILE A 161 -11.49 -17.21 27.95
N ASP A 162 -11.25 -17.33 26.64
CA ASP A 162 -10.36 -16.43 25.91
C ASP A 162 -10.91 -15.00 25.87
N ILE A 163 -12.24 -14.86 25.73
CA ILE A 163 -12.94 -13.58 25.70
C ILE A 163 -12.90 -12.91 27.07
N TRP A 164 -13.17 -13.65 28.14
CA TRP A 164 -13.08 -13.13 29.51
C TRP A 164 -11.65 -12.70 29.86
N GLN A 165 -10.64 -13.50 29.50
CA GLN A 165 -9.24 -13.12 29.70
C GLN A 165 -8.83 -11.89 28.87
N ALA A 166 -9.35 -11.74 27.66
CA ALA A 166 -9.11 -10.55 26.84
C ALA A 166 -9.76 -9.30 27.45
N ALA A 167 -10.99 -9.40 27.96
CA ALA A 167 -11.67 -8.30 28.63
C ALA A 167 -10.96 -7.87 29.93
N GLU A 168 -10.49 -8.83 30.73
CA GLU A 168 -9.71 -8.56 31.94
C GLU A 168 -8.38 -7.84 31.63
N ARG A 169 -7.71 -8.23 30.54
CA ARG A 169 -6.48 -7.57 30.09
C ARG A 169 -6.74 -6.15 29.61
N LEU A 170 -7.78 -5.94 28.80
CA LEU A 170 -8.15 -4.62 28.28
C LEU A 170 -8.45 -3.61 29.40
N LEU A 171 -9.15 -4.05 30.44
CA LEU A 171 -9.62 -3.19 31.52
C LEU A 171 -8.71 -3.21 32.75
N GLU A 172 -7.63 -3.99 32.70
CA GLU A 172 -6.67 -4.22 33.80
C GLU A 172 -7.34 -4.59 35.14
N SER A 173 -8.56 -5.13 35.09
CA SER A 173 -9.40 -5.35 36.25
C SER A 173 -10.51 -6.36 35.96
N ARG A 174 -10.60 -7.39 36.81
CA ARG A 174 -11.69 -8.37 36.77
C ARG A 174 -13.05 -7.74 37.02
N GLU A 175 -13.18 -6.89 38.04
CA GLU A 175 -14.43 -6.18 38.31
C GLU A 175 -14.80 -5.21 37.18
N GLY A 176 -13.80 -4.64 36.50
CA GLY A 176 -13.98 -3.83 35.31
C GLY A 176 -14.56 -4.66 34.16
N ALA A 177 -13.96 -5.81 33.88
CA ALA A 177 -14.41 -6.75 32.85
C ALA A 177 -15.82 -7.27 33.11
N GLU A 178 -16.15 -7.66 34.34
CA GLU A 178 -17.51 -8.10 34.71
C GLU A 178 -18.54 -6.99 34.50
N ARG A 179 -18.21 -5.74 34.87
CA ARG A 179 -19.07 -4.58 34.62
C ARG A 179 -19.25 -4.32 33.13
N TRP A 180 -18.18 -4.37 32.35
CA TRP A 180 -18.24 -4.15 30.90
C TRP A 180 -19.05 -5.25 30.19
N MET A 181 -18.81 -6.51 30.53
CA MET A 181 -19.51 -7.66 29.95
C MET A 181 -21.02 -7.65 30.20
N THR A 182 -21.46 -7.00 31.28
CA THR A 182 -22.88 -6.88 31.65
C THR A 182 -23.49 -5.51 31.31
N SER A 183 -22.70 -4.59 30.75
CA SER A 183 -23.16 -3.26 30.37
C SER A 183 -23.55 -3.19 28.89
N PRO A 184 -24.62 -2.48 28.52
CA PRO A 184 -24.97 -2.23 27.13
C PRO A 184 -23.87 -1.45 26.39
N GLU A 185 -23.42 -1.97 25.26
CA GLU A 185 -22.38 -1.33 24.45
C GLU A 185 -22.94 -0.76 23.12
N ILE A 186 -22.57 0.49 22.80
CA ILE A 186 -23.02 1.17 21.58
C ILE A 186 -22.56 0.41 20.33
N ALA A 187 -21.31 -0.06 20.34
CA ALA A 187 -20.73 -0.90 19.30
C ALA A 187 -21.51 -2.20 19.06
N LEU A 188 -22.24 -2.68 20.08
CA LEU A 188 -23.08 -3.87 20.06
C LEU A 188 -24.57 -3.53 19.92
N ARG A 189 -24.90 -2.32 19.44
CA ARG A 189 -26.28 -1.83 19.24
C ARG A 189 -27.10 -1.85 20.53
N GLY A 190 -26.46 -1.55 21.67
CA GLY A 190 -27.10 -1.51 22.98
C GLY A 190 -27.34 -2.89 23.63
N ARG A 191 -26.77 -3.97 23.06
CA ARG A 191 -26.73 -5.29 23.72
C ARG A 191 -25.52 -5.37 24.67
N THR A 192 -25.57 -6.28 25.64
CA THR A 192 -24.42 -6.56 26.49
C THR A 192 -23.43 -7.48 25.77
N PRO A 193 -22.11 -7.34 26.00
CA PRO A 193 -21.13 -8.28 25.46
C PRO A 193 -21.40 -9.74 25.87
N ALA A 194 -21.89 -10.00 27.09
CA ALA A 194 -22.26 -11.35 27.53
C ALA A 194 -23.38 -11.96 26.70
N ASP A 195 -24.42 -11.19 26.33
CA ASP A 195 -25.51 -11.68 25.48
C ASP A 195 -25.04 -11.94 24.05
N VAL A 196 -24.18 -11.07 23.51
CA VAL A 196 -23.64 -11.24 22.15
C VAL A 196 -22.67 -12.40 22.07
N MET A 197 -21.91 -12.66 23.14
CA MET A 197 -20.94 -13.77 23.21
C MET A 197 -21.58 -15.15 23.01
N ILE A 198 -22.85 -15.32 23.41
CA ILE A 198 -23.59 -16.59 23.24
C ILE A 198 -23.87 -16.89 21.77
N GLU A 199 -24.15 -15.85 20.97
CA GLU A 199 -24.52 -15.98 19.55
C GLU A 199 -23.30 -15.84 18.63
N GLU A 200 -22.45 -14.86 18.93
CA GLU A 200 -21.34 -14.39 18.11
C GLU A 200 -20.10 -14.09 18.98
N PRO A 201 -19.43 -15.12 19.55
CA PRO A 201 -18.27 -14.94 20.43
C PRO A 201 -17.14 -14.13 19.75
N GLN A 202 -16.94 -14.36 18.46
CA GLN A 202 -15.95 -13.64 17.66
C GLN A 202 -16.17 -12.13 17.66
N ARG A 203 -17.43 -11.70 17.58
CA ARG A 203 -17.79 -10.29 17.49
C ARG A 203 -17.43 -9.52 18.76
N VAL A 204 -17.53 -10.19 19.91
CA VAL A 204 -17.10 -9.62 21.20
C VAL A 204 -15.58 -9.58 21.29
N TYR A 205 -14.91 -10.64 20.85
CA TYR A 205 -13.45 -10.70 20.82
C TYR A 205 -12.84 -9.61 19.92
N ASP A 206 -13.38 -9.42 18.71
CA ASP A 206 -12.94 -8.38 17.78
C ASP A 206 -13.15 -6.97 18.36
N LEU A 207 -14.25 -6.76 19.09
CA LEU A 207 -14.48 -5.49 19.78
C LEU A 207 -13.40 -5.22 20.84
N ILE A 208 -13.05 -6.22 21.64
CA ILE A 208 -11.98 -6.11 22.64
C ILE A 208 -10.66 -5.76 21.95
N MET A 209 -10.31 -6.45 20.87
CA MET A 209 -9.06 -6.18 20.14
C MET A 209 -9.02 -4.75 19.57
N ARG A 210 -10.14 -4.26 19.04
CA ARG A 210 -10.23 -2.88 18.53
C ARG A 210 -10.03 -1.85 19.62
N LEU A 211 -10.62 -2.07 20.80
CA LEU A 211 -10.47 -1.19 21.95
C LEU A 211 -9.03 -1.19 22.48
N GLU A 212 -8.35 -2.35 22.49
CA GLU A 212 -6.94 -2.48 22.88
C GLU A 212 -6.02 -1.67 21.96
N TYR A 213 -6.28 -1.65 20.65
CA TYR A 213 -5.52 -0.86 19.68
C TYR A 213 -6.02 0.58 19.50
N GLY A 214 -6.91 1.07 20.37
CA GLY A 214 -7.37 2.47 20.38
C GLY A 214 -8.35 2.85 19.27
N VAL A 215 -9.03 1.87 18.66
CA VAL A 215 -10.08 2.11 17.66
C VAL A 215 -11.43 2.17 18.36
N TYR A 216 -11.85 3.38 18.73
CA TYR A 216 -13.16 3.63 19.33
C TYR A 216 -14.27 3.67 18.25
N THR A 217 -15.41 3.02 18.52
CA THR A 217 -16.62 3.01 17.66
C THR A 217 -17.83 3.55 18.37
#